data_AF-A0A1C0TWR6-F1
#
_entry.id   AF-A0A1C0TWR6-F1
#
_cell.length_a   1.000
_cell.length_b   1.000
_cell.length_c   1.000
_cell.angle_alpha   90.00
_cell.angle_beta   90.00
_cell.angle_gamma   90.00
#
_symmetry.space_group_name_H-M   'P 1'
#
loop_
_entity.id
_entity.type
_entity.pdbx_description
1 polymer ?
#
loop_
_entity_poly.entity_id
_entity_poly.type
_entity_poly.pdbx_seq_one_letter_code
_entity_poly.pdbx_strand_id
1 'polypeptide(L)' 'MPVGAGYSPHIVFSGTEDYLAVHVLEVPKDTQQGQEFIGTIELMYPEGVDYSAFSNGAEFELLEGSRIVGSGKVEAAE' A
#
# COMPACT_ATOMS: atom_id res chain seq x y z
N MET A 1 -12.09 7.98 0.83
CA MET A 1 -11.25 6.95 0.20
C MET A 1 -11.71 6.74 -1.23
N PRO A 2 -10.81 6.50 -2.19
CA PRO A 2 -11.19 5.96 -3.49
C PRO A 2 -11.87 4.60 -3.29
N VAL A 3 -12.88 4.30 -4.11
CA VAL A 3 -13.69 3.08 -4.03
C VAL A 3 -13.56 2.32 -5.35
N GLY A 4 -13.37 0.99 -5.29
CA GLY A 4 -13.15 0.15 -6.46
C GLY A 4 -11.68 0.03 -6.85
N ALA A 5 -11.41 -0.11 -8.15
CA ALA A 5 -10.06 -0.21 -8.72
C ALA A 5 -9.51 1.17 -9.11
N GLY A 6 -8.18 1.29 -9.25
CA GLY A 6 -7.55 2.52 -9.74
C GLY A 6 -6.89 3.39 -8.67
N TYR A 7 -6.77 2.91 -7.43
CA TYR A 7 -6.04 3.63 -6.40
C TYR A 7 -4.55 3.30 -6.46
N SER A 8 -3.70 4.30 -6.69
CA SER A 8 -2.24 4.10 -6.88
C SER A 8 -1.44 4.97 -5.90
N PRO A 9 -1.40 4.62 -4.61
CA PRO A 9 -0.64 5.35 -3.61
C PRO A 9 0.85 4.98 -3.64
N HIS A 10 1.62 5.64 -2.77
CA HIS A 10 2.93 5.16 -2.37
C HIS A 10 2.85 4.47 -1.00
N ILE A 11 3.66 3.44 -0.83
CA ILE A 11 3.89 2.78 0.45
C ILE A 11 5.30 3.14 0.92
N VAL A 12 5.44 3.47 2.20
CA VAL A 12 6.74 3.67 2.87
C VAL A 12 6.80 2.71 4.05
N PHE A 13 7.81 1.85 4.10
CA PHE A 13 7.99 0.91 5.21
C PHE A 13 8.67 1.57 6.40
N SER A 14 8.30 1.14 7.60
CA SER A 14 8.92 1.59 8.84
C SER A 14 10.44 1.38 8.81
N GLY A 15 11.20 2.46 9.03
CA GLY A 15 12.67 2.44 9.01
C GLY A 15 13.30 2.63 7.63
N THR A 16 12.49 2.88 6.59
CA THR A 16 12.95 3.23 5.24
C THR A 16 12.47 4.63 4.85
N GLU A 17 13.08 5.22 3.82
CA GLU A 17 12.61 6.47 3.20
C GLU A 17 12.14 6.25 1.75
N ASP A 18 11.98 4.99 1.34
CA ASP A 18 11.67 4.61 -0.03
C ASP A 18 10.16 4.74 -0.30
N TYR A 19 9.83 5.52 -1.32
CA TYR A 19 8.45 5.70 -1.78
C TYR A 19 8.13 4.66 -2.84
N LEU A 20 7.54 3.55 -2.40
CA LEU A 20 7.24 2.41 -3.27
C LEU A 20 5.85 2.56 -3.89
N ALA A 21 5.81 2.81 -5.19
CA ALA A 21 4.58 2.98 -5.93
C ALA A 21 3.86 1.62 -6.08
N VAL A 22 2.58 1.55 -5.70
CA VAL A 22 1.76 0.32 -5.79
C VAL A 22 0.38 0.61 -6.36
N HIS A 23 -0.24 -0.39 -6.99
CA HIS A 23 -1.63 -0.32 -7.43
C HIS A 23 -2.51 -1.16 -6.51
N VAL A 24 -3.49 -0.55 -5.85
CA VAL A 24 -4.48 -1.30 -5.06
C VAL A 24 -5.53 -1.84 -6.02
N LEU A 25 -5.65 -3.18 -6.08
CA LEU A 25 -6.54 -3.86 -7.02
C LEU A 25 -8.02 -3.58 -6.73
N GLU A 26 -8.38 -3.61 -5.45
CA GLU A 26 -9.75 -3.36 -5.02
C GLU A 26 -9.79 -2.78 -3.61
N VAL A 27 -10.47 -1.64 -3.47
CA VAL A 27 -10.94 -1.15 -2.17
C VAL A 27 -12.42 -1.53 -2.02
N PRO A 28 -12.80 -2.32 -0.98
CA PRO A 28 -14.18 -2.74 -0.79
C PRO A 28 -15.15 -1.55 -0.73
N LYS A 29 -16.32 -1.71 -1.37
CA LYS A 29 -17.29 -0.61 -1.57
C LYS A 29 -17.86 -0.03 -0.28
N ASP A 30 -17.94 -0.86 0.76
CA ASP A 30 -18.50 -0.48 2.05
C ASP A 30 -17.43 -0.01 3.05
N THR A 31 -16.16 0.07 2.63
CA THR A 31 -15.07 0.56 3.48
C THR A 31 -15.23 2.06 3.74
N GLN A 32 -15.29 2.42 5.02
CA GLN A 32 -15.34 3.81 5.47
C GLN A 32 -13.95 4.32 5.86
N GLN A 33 -13.79 5.65 5.91
CA GLN A 33 -12.56 6.24 6.40
C GLN A 33 -12.30 5.82 7.85
N GLY A 34 -11.10 5.31 8.13
CA GLY A 34 -10.71 4.82 9.46
C GLY A 34 -11.10 3.36 9.73
N GLN A 35 -11.71 2.67 8.76
CA GLN A 35 -12.00 1.25 8.84
C GLN A 35 -10.83 0.43 8.25
N GLU A 36 -10.45 -0.62 8.96
CA GLU A 36 -9.47 -1.60 8.47
C GLU A 36 -10.10 -2.53 7.43
N PHE A 37 -9.29 -2.92 6.45
CA PHE A 37 -9.65 -3.94 5.45
C PHE A 37 -8.38 -4.65 4.97
N ILE A 38 -8.56 -5.84 4.39
CA ILE A 38 -7.51 -6.56 3.69
C ILE A 38 -7.68 -6.27 2.20
N GLY A 39 -6.60 -5.85 1.55
CA GLY A 39 -6.57 -5.58 0.11
C GLY A 39 -5.32 -6.16 -0.54
N THR A 40 -5.44 -6.49 -1.82
CA THR A 40 -4.31 -6.92 -2.65
C THR A 40 -3.76 -5.74 -3.43
N ILE A 41 -2.44 -5.71 -3.57
CA ILE A 41 -1.73 -4.68 -4.34
C ILE A 41 -0.87 -5.32 -5.42
N GLU A 42 -0.61 -4.58 -6.48
CA GLU A 42 0.40 -4.90 -7.50
C GLU A 42 1.55 -3.91 -7.44
N LEU A 43 2.76 -4.40 -7.68
CA LEU A 43 3.96 -3.58 -7.78
C LEU A 43 3.97 -2.87 -9.14
N MET A 44 4.13 -1.55 -9.15
CA MET A 44 4.10 -0.80 -10.43
C MET A 44 5.39 -0.94 -11.24
N TYR A 45 6.55 -1.09 -10.58
CA TYR A 45 7.86 -1.07 -11.24
C TYR A 45 8.78 -2.23 -10.83
N PRO A 46 8.32 -3.50 -10.95
CA PRO A 46 9.02 -4.65 -10.36
C PRO A 46 10.43 -4.90 -10.92
N GLU A 47 10.74 -4.41 -12.12
CA GLU A 47 12.06 -4.61 -12.75
C GLU A 47 13.09 -3.53 -12.39
N GLY A 48 12.65 -2.38 -11.85
CA GLY A 48 13.51 -1.19 -11.70
C GLY A 48 13.52 -0.57 -10.30
N VAL A 49 12.67 -1.05 -9.41
CA VAL A 49 12.55 -0.59 -8.02
C VAL A 49 12.71 -1.79 -7.10
N ASP A 50 13.43 -1.60 -6.00
CA ASP A 50 13.58 -2.63 -4.97
C ASP A 50 12.33 -2.68 -4.08
N TYR A 51 11.59 -3.78 -4.17
CA TYR A 51 10.41 -4.05 -3.36
C TYR A 51 10.67 -5.09 -2.26
N SER A 52 11.93 -5.39 -1.94
CA SER A 52 12.30 -6.39 -0.92
C SER A 52 11.74 -6.10 0.49
N ALA A 53 11.35 -4.86 0.76
CA ALA A 53 10.70 -4.46 2.01
C ALA A 53 9.29 -5.07 2.18
N PHE A 54 8.64 -5.53 1.09
CA PHE A 54 7.37 -6.29 1.13
C PHE A 54 7.59 -7.70 1.70
N SER A 55 7.88 -7.75 3.00
CA SER A 55 8.05 -8.97 3.78
C SER A 55 6.88 -9.16 4.73
N ASN A 56 6.52 -10.42 5.01
CA ASN A 56 5.39 -10.71 5.89
C ASN A 56 5.61 -10.09 7.29
N GLY A 57 4.59 -9.38 7.79
CA GLY A 57 4.62 -8.66 9.05
C GLY A 57 5.24 -7.27 8.98
N ALA A 58 5.78 -6.84 7.84
CA ALA A 58 6.32 -5.50 7.70
C ALA A 58 5.21 -4.45 7.80
N GLU A 59 5.41 -3.48 8.68
CA GLU A 59 4.51 -2.34 8.86
C GLU A 59 4.86 -1.22 7.90
N PHE A 60 3.83 -0.55 7.40
CA PHE A 60 3.99 0.52 6.43
C PHE A 60 2.97 1.64 6.60
N GLU A 61 3.32 2.80 6.06
CA GLU A 61 2.43 3.93 5.86
C GLU A 61 2.02 4.03 4.39
N LEU A 62 0.80 4.52 4.17
CA LEU A 62 0.23 4.73 2.84
C LEU A 62 0.11 6.24 2.59
N LEU A 63 0.72 6.71 1.50
CA LEU A 63 0.93 8.13 1.24
C LEU A 63 0.33 8.59 -0.10
N GLU A 64 -0.25 9.79 -0.07
CA GLU A 64 -0.68 10.57 -1.22
C GLU A 64 0.13 11.86 -1.28
N GLY A 65 1.19 11.87 -2.10
CA GLY A 65 2.21 12.92 -2.03
C GLY A 65 2.92 12.87 -0.67
N SER A 66 2.97 13.99 0.04
CA SER A 66 3.57 14.07 1.39
C SER A 66 2.59 13.77 2.53
N ARG A 67 1.34 13.39 2.22
CA ARG A 67 0.30 13.17 3.23
C ARG A 67 0.14 11.69 3.53
N ILE A 68 0.30 11.31 4.79
CA ILE A 68 -0.08 9.99 5.30
C ILE A 68 -1.62 9.91 5.32
N VAL A 69 -2.18 8.93 4.65
CA VAL A 69 -3.63 8.71 4.53
C VAL A 69 -4.09 7.37 5.10
N GLY A 70 -3.15 6.49 5.44
CA GLY A 70 -3.41 5.23 6.11
C GLY A 70 -2.11 4.56 6.55
N SER A 71 -2.26 3.45 7.26
CA SER A 71 -1.18 2.56 7.64
C SER A 71 -1.65 1.12 7.49
N GLY A 72 -0.71 0.19 7.45
CA GLY A 72 -1.01 -1.22 7.28
C GLY A 72 0.16 -2.11 7.62
N LYS A 73 -0.06 -3.40 7.45
CA LYS A 73 0.94 -4.44 7.65
C LYS A 73 0.78 -5.48 6.56
N VAL A 74 1.89 -5.97 6.02
CA VAL A 74 1.88 -7.04 5.01
C VAL A 74 1.46 -8.34 5.69
N GLU A 75 0.36 -8.96 5.23
CA GLU A 75 -0.14 -10.25 5.73
C GLU A 75 0.41 -11.44 4.94
N ALA A 76 0.64 -11.24 3.64
CA ALA A 76 1.29 -12.19 2.75
C ALA A 76 1.95 -11.43 1.60
N ALA A 77 3.13 -11.89 1.18
CA ALA A 77 3.80 -11.46 -0.04
C ALA A 77 4.04 -12.72 -0.88
N GLU A 78 3.40 -12.80 -2.04
CA GLU A 78 3.49 -13.91 -2.99
C GLU A 78 4.23 -13.48 -4.26
#